data_AF-A0AAD3H0F8-F1
#
_entry.id   AF-A0AAD3H0F8-F1
#
_cell.length_a   1.000
_cell.length_b   1.000
_cell.length_c   1.000
_cell.angle_alpha   90.00
_cell.angle_beta   90.00
_cell.angle_gamma   90.00
#
_symmetry.space_group_name_H-M   'P 1'
#
loop_
_entity.id
_entity.type
_entity.pdbx_description
1 polymer ?
#
loop_
_entity_poly.entity_id
_entity_poly.type
_entity_poly.pdbx_seq_one_letter_code
_entity_poly.pdbx_strand_id
1 'polypeptide(L)'
;MTLSAAQIPSFLSVVLQLVLTIILTVFCGTFLLAAITAIHQIIRCKISKATHPSDMTTAVYIGRVSHTRFQPVKHSFSYPLFFCLLDLSEVKQLFKGHIPLMWPLNYLINFRDSDHLKNGEGKISSGAIDPRAHAGDTLSPRIRQLVKERTKGKFVPSEDQKILLLTHLCYFGYCFNPVSFYYILKKGASLSNTGDNIEAIVAEVSNTPWNEMKCYVLHPDSEDMLVVKEGKSRKLDVTNWTNAKEGKEAEHDGDDSYGEWKAKNYIFQKHFHVSPFMDMAHYYDWTFWSILVSRIMASTTMRKPKGDPLKRTDLVDKDESENSKVMKDTVTYFNAFFDIERASFNSFRLCYQLVRFPVYCFIIQIWIHIEAFKLFVKGVEFIPHPEASETAASKIIAKVMIPFFAFKDWIASRNNSSDHLKTD
;
A
#
# COMPACT_ATOMS: atom_id res chain seq x y z
N MET A 1 -38.08 -28.91 -5.86
CA MET A 1 -38.79 -28.48 -4.63
C MET A 1 -38.71 -26.96 -4.56
N THR A 2 -39.77 -26.28 -4.99
CA THR A 2 -39.89 -24.81 -4.91
C THR A 2 -40.45 -24.45 -3.53
N LEU A 3 -39.66 -23.76 -2.71
CA LEU A 3 -40.14 -23.20 -1.45
C LEU A 3 -41.29 -22.22 -1.73
N SER A 4 -42.37 -22.30 -0.95
CA SER A 4 -43.50 -21.36 -1.12
C SER A 4 -43.07 -19.94 -0.69
N ALA A 5 -43.69 -18.90 -1.25
CA ALA A 5 -43.36 -17.51 -0.95
C ALA A 5 -43.43 -17.15 0.56
N ALA A 6 -44.18 -17.93 1.35
CA ALA A 6 -44.30 -17.78 2.79
C ALA A 6 -43.15 -18.44 3.59
N GLN A 7 -42.40 -19.37 2.99
CA GLN A 7 -41.27 -20.08 3.63
C GLN A 7 -39.91 -19.41 3.37
N ILE A 8 -39.86 -18.45 2.45
CA ILE A 8 -38.64 -17.71 2.12
C ILE A 8 -38.12 -16.86 3.30
N PRO A 9 -38.96 -16.12 4.06
CA PRO A 9 -38.49 -15.32 5.19
C PRO A 9 -37.95 -16.16 6.35
N SER A 10 -38.58 -17.30 6.65
CA SER A 10 -38.15 -18.21 7.71
C SER A 10 -36.88 -18.97 7.33
N PHE A 11 -36.77 -19.43 6.09
CA PHE A 11 -35.55 -20.04 5.57
C PHE A 11 -34.38 -19.05 5.59
N LEU A 12 -34.59 -17.80 5.12
CA LEU A 12 -33.56 -16.77 5.12
C LEU A 12 -33.13 -16.39 6.55
N SER A 13 -34.07 -16.34 7.49
CA SER A 13 -33.79 -16.11 8.92
C SER A 13 -32.95 -17.24 9.54
N VAL A 14 -33.28 -18.51 9.24
CA VAL A 14 -32.51 -19.66 9.74
C VAL A 14 -31.11 -19.69 9.14
N VAL A 15 -30.99 -19.40 7.84
CA VAL A 15 -29.68 -19.30 7.17
C VAL A 15 -28.86 -18.15 7.76
N LEU A 16 -29.47 -16.98 7.99
CA LEU A 16 -28.79 -15.83 8.60
C LEU A 16 -28.33 -16.14 10.04
N GLN A 17 -29.17 -16.78 10.85
CA GLN A 17 -28.80 -17.22 12.20
C GLN A 17 -27.65 -18.24 12.16
N LEU A 18 -27.71 -19.24 11.28
CA LEU A 18 -26.63 -20.22 11.13
C LEU A 18 -25.31 -19.55 10.74
N VAL A 19 -25.35 -18.62 9.76
CA VAL A 19 -24.19 -17.83 9.32
C VAL A 19 -23.65 -16.98 10.47
N LEU A 20 -24.51 -16.29 11.21
CA LEU A 20 -24.11 -15.47 12.35
C LEU A 20 -23.50 -16.31 13.47
N THR A 21 -24.08 -17.46 13.79
CA THR A 21 -23.52 -18.40 14.77
C THR A 21 -22.17 -18.92 14.32
N ILE A 22 -22.00 -19.34 13.06
CA ILE A 22 -20.70 -19.78 12.54
C ILE A 22 -19.67 -18.65 12.65
N ILE A 23 -20.02 -17.44 12.22
CA ILE A 23 -19.15 -16.26 12.32
C ILE A 23 -18.74 -16.03 13.78
N LEU A 24 -19.70 -16.02 14.71
CA LEU A 24 -19.45 -15.78 16.13
C LEU A 24 -18.58 -16.88 16.76
N THR A 25 -18.80 -18.14 16.37
CA THR A 25 -18.03 -19.28 16.90
C THR A 25 -16.60 -19.27 16.38
N VAL A 26 -16.40 -18.96 15.10
CA VAL A 26 -15.07 -18.76 14.51
C VAL A 26 -14.37 -17.56 15.15
N PHE A 27 -15.08 -16.46 15.38
CA PHE A 27 -14.53 -15.27 16.02
C PHE A 27 -14.14 -15.55 17.48
N CYS A 28 -15.01 -16.15 18.29
CA CYS A 28 -14.68 -16.53 19.67
C CYS A 28 -13.54 -17.56 19.72
N GLY A 29 -13.54 -18.56 18.85
CA GLY A 29 -12.48 -19.58 18.79
C GLY A 29 -11.13 -19.00 18.40
N THR A 30 -11.10 -18.08 17.43
CA THR A 30 -9.86 -17.39 17.02
C THR A 30 -9.34 -16.49 18.14
N PHE A 31 -10.20 -15.75 18.84
CA PHE A 31 -9.81 -14.95 20.00
C PHE A 31 -9.26 -15.80 21.15
N LEU A 32 -9.92 -16.93 21.46
CA LEU A 32 -9.46 -17.84 22.51
C LEU A 32 -8.08 -18.44 22.16
N LEU A 33 -7.90 -18.88 20.92
CA LEU A 33 -6.62 -19.40 20.44
C LEU A 33 -5.53 -18.31 20.44
N ALA A 34 -5.87 -17.10 20.04
CA ALA A 34 -4.98 -15.95 20.05
C ALA A 34 -4.58 -15.52 21.48
N ALA A 35 -5.49 -15.66 22.45
CA ALA A 35 -5.22 -15.42 23.86
C ALA A 35 -4.32 -16.50 24.48
N ILE A 36 -4.61 -17.79 24.23
CA ILE A 36 -3.80 -18.92 24.71
C ILE A 36 -2.37 -18.83 24.16
N THR A 37 -2.22 -18.41 22.90
CA THR A 37 -0.92 -18.30 22.24
C THR A 37 -0.13 -17.10 22.71
N ALA A 38 -0.81 -15.98 22.99
CA ALA A 38 -0.20 -14.84 23.67
C ALA A 38 0.34 -15.26 25.05
N ILE A 39 -0.42 -16.02 25.84
CA ILE A 39 0.01 -16.55 27.15
C ILE A 39 1.22 -17.48 26.98
N HIS A 40 1.18 -18.42 26.04
CA HIS A 40 2.28 -19.34 25.77
C HIS A 40 3.56 -18.61 25.34
N GLN A 41 3.45 -17.54 24.53
CA GLN A 41 4.59 -16.71 24.16
C GLN A 41 5.13 -15.88 25.32
N ILE A 42 4.27 -15.34 26.19
CA ILE A 42 4.70 -14.65 27.41
C ILE A 42 5.52 -15.59 28.30
N ILE A 43 5.08 -16.84 28.45
CA ILE A 43 5.81 -17.87 29.21
C ILE A 43 7.16 -18.18 28.54
N ARG A 44 7.20 -18.30 27.20
CA ARG A 44 8.45 -18.53 26.46
C ARG A 44 9.46 -17.39 26.51
N CYS A 45 9.01 -16.14 26.40
CA CYS A 45 9.89 -14.97 26.50
C CYS A 45 10.52 -14.85 27.90
N LYS A 46 9.89 -15.38 28.95
CA LYS A 46 10.50 -15.47 30.28
C LYS A 46 11.55 -16.57 30.41
N ILE A 47 11.51 -17.60 29.55
CA ILE A 47 12.37 -18.79 29.63
C ILE A 47 13.57 -18.70 28.66
N SER A 48 13.40 -18.05 27.52
CA SER A 48 14.47 -17.85 26.55
C SER A 48 15.21 -16.55 26.83
N LYS A 49 16.50 -16.64 27.22
CA LYS A 49 17.46 -15.54 26.98
C LYS A 49 17.72 -15.44 25.46
N ALA A 50 16.70 -15.12 24.68
CA ALA A 50 16.85 -14.88 23.24
C ALA A 50 16.99 -13.37 23.02
N THR A 51 18.13 -13.02 22.40
CA THR A 51 18.41 -11.82 21.61
C THR A 51 17.49 -10.62 21.83
N HIS A 52 18.07 -9.51 22.32
CA HIS A 52 17.36 -8.26 22.49
C HIS A 52 16.53 -7.91 21.22
N PRO A 53 15.29 -7.42 21.38
CA PRO A 53 14.44 -6.97 20.27
C PRO A 53 15.07 -5.88 19.38
N SER A 54 16.21 -5.32 19.78
CA SER A 54 17.02 -4.37 19.03
C SER A 54 17.67 -4.97 17.77
N ASP A 55 17.89 -6.29 17.73
CA ASP A 55 18.75 -6.90 16.70
C ASP A 55 17.99 -7.43 15.48
N MET A 56 16.65 -7.56 15.56
CA MET A 56 15.84 -7.97 14.42
C MET A 56 15.44 -6.79 13.55
N THR A 57 15.76 -6.90 12.26
CA THR A 57 15.39 -5.91 11.23
C THR A 57 13.89 -5.93 10.95
N THR A 58 13.26 -7.10 11.09
CA THR A 58 11.81 -7.29 10.96
C THR A 58 11.04 -6.62 12.10
N ALA A 59 10.06 -5.78 11.77
CA ALA A 59 9.27 -5.04 12.77
C ALA A 59 7.87 -4.67 12.27
N VAL A 60 6.99 -4.30 13.21
CA VAL A 60 5.69 -3.69 12.91
C VAL A 60 5.84 -2.18 12.97
N TYR A 61 5.33 -1.48 11.97
CA TYR A 61 5.25 -0.04 11.92
C TYR A 61 3.80 0.40 12.01
N ILE A 62 3.49 1.39 12.84
CA ILE A 62 2.14 1.91 13.04
C ILE A 62 2.15 3.40 12.78
N GLY A 63 1.12 3.90 12.10
CA GLY A 63 1.00 5.33 11.89
C GLY A 63 -0.26 5.68 11.14
N ARG A 64 -0.18 6.68 10.27
CA ARG A 64 -1.34 7.21 9.56
C ARG A 64 -1.08 7.25 8.07
N VAL A 65 -2.13 6.95 7.31
CA VAL A 65 -2.22 7.26 5.89
C VAL A 65 -3.15 8.45 5.74
N SER A 66 -2.81 9.36 4.85
CA SER A 66 -3.63 10.51 4.50
C SER A 66 -3.76 10.59 2.98
N HIS A 67 -4.97 10.92 2.54
CA HIS A 67 -5.31 11.13 1.15
C HIS A 67 -5.96 12.49 1.02
N THR A 68 -5.45 13.30 0.11
CA THR A 68 -5.98 14.62 -0.19
C THR A 68 -6.16 14.78 -1.69
N ARG A 69 -7.41 14.86 -2.13
CA ARG A 69 -7.80 15.30 -3.46
C ARG A 69 -7.97 16.81 -3.46
N PHE A 70 -7.40 17.47 -4.45
CA PHE A 70 -7.46 18.93 -4.61
C PHE A 70 -8.42 19.37 -5.72
N GLN A 71 -8.62 18.53 -6.75
CA GLN A 71 -9.40 18.87 -7.96
C GLN A 71 -10.33 17.73 -8.39
N PRO A 72 -11.51 18.00 -8.97
CA PRO A 72 -12.16 19.31 -9.06
C PRO A 72 -12.76 19.77 -7.72
N VAL A 73 -13.11 18.82 -6.84
CA VAL A 73 -13.63 19.09 -5.50
C VAL A 73 -12.60 18.66 -4.44
N LYS A 74 -12.28 19.57 -3.53
CA LYS A 74 -11.38 19.28 -2.41
C LYS A 74 -12.01 18.24 -1.49
N HIS A 75 -11.28 17.16 -1.23
CA HIS A 75 -11.70 16.11 -0.32
C HIS A 75 -10.48 15.47 0.32
N SER A 76 -10.49 15.34 1.65
CA SER A 76 -9.34 14.82 2.38
C SER A 76 -9.80 13.92 3.50
N PHE A 77 -9.07 12.83 3.72
CA PHE A 77 -9.30 11.92 4.84
C PHE A 77 -7.97 11.33 5.31
N SER A 78 -7.92 10.93 6.58
CA SER A 78 -6.75 10.29 7.16
C SER A 78 -7.19 9.22 8.16
N TYR A 79 -6.51 8.08 8.14
CA TYR A 79 -6.85 6.92 8.95
C TYR A 79 -5.59 6.22 9.46
N PRO A 80 -5.66 5.57 10.63
CA PRO A 80 -4.55 4.78 11.13
C PRO A 80 -4.37 3.51 10.31
N LEU A 81 -3.11 3.12 10.08
CA LEU A 81 -2.74 1.87 9.43
C LEU A 81 -1.46 1.33 10.07
N PHE A 82 -1.18 0.04 9.89
CA PHE A 82 0.10 -0.54 10.25
C PHE A 82 0.68 -1.32 9.07
N PHE A 83 1.99 -1.42 9.01
CA PHE A 83 2.73 -2.22 8.04
C PHE A 83 3.68 -3.17 8.76
N CYS A 84 4.02 -4.28 8.10
CA CYS A 84 5.12 -5.14 8.50
C CYS A 84 6.32 -4.83 7.61
N LEU A 85 7.46 -4.48 8.21
CA LEU A 85 8.75 -4.46 7.53
C LEU A 85 9.38 -5.84 7.72
N LEU A 86 9.64 -6.54 6.63
CA LEU A 86 10.16 -7.91 6.62
C LEU A 86 11.52 -7.92 5.93
N ASP A 87 12.55 -8.48 6.56
CA ASP A 87 13.77 -8.84 5.84
C ASP A 87 13.51 -10.15 5.09
N LEU A 88 13.58 -10.10 3.75
CA LEU A 88 13.26 -11.27 2.92
C LEU A 88 14.26 -12.43 3.12
N SER A 89 15.44 -12.17 3.69
CA SER A 89 16.38 -13.23 4.08
C SER A 89 15.94 -13.97 5.36
N GLU A 90 15.25 -13.28 6.27
CA GLU A 90 14.81 -13.79 7.58
C GLU A 90 13.38 -14.38 7.52
N VAL A 91 12.54 -13.88 6.61
CA VAL A 91 11.08 -14.14 6.60
C VAL A 91 10.74 -15.64 6.52
N LYS A 92 11.49 -16.42 5.74
CA LYS A 92 11.26 -17.87 5.61
C LYS A 92 11.46 -18.60 6.93
N GLN A 93 12.45 -18.20 7.71
CA GLN A 93 12.73 -18.80 9.02
C GLN A 93 11.69 -18.38 10.05
N LEU A 94 11.21 -17.12 9.98
CA LEU A 94 10.22 -16.59 10.90
C LEU A 94 8.87 -17.34 10.83
N PHE A 95 8.48 -17.83 9.64
CA PHE A 95 7.18 -18.46 9.40
C PHE A 95 7.20 -20.00 9.24
N LYS A 96 8.36 -20.67 9.17
CA LYS A 96 8.47 -22.13 8.92
C LYS A 96 8.62 -22.95 10.22
N GLY A 97 7.70 -23.89 10.50
CA GLY A 97 7.85 -24.96 11.51
C GLY A 97 6.71 -25.08 12.55
N HIS A 98 6.72 -26.17 13.33
CA HIS A 98 5.80 -26.42 14.46
C HIS A 98 6.16 -25.61 15.73
N ILE A 99 7.19 -24.77 15.63
CA ILE A 99 7.69 -23.91 16.70
C ILE A 99 8.21 -22.54 16.15
N PRO A 100 7.36 -21.59 15.72
CA PRO A 100 7.73 -20.18 15.54
C PRO A 100 6.98 -19.28 16.54
N LEU A 101 7.41 -18.02 16.68
CA LEU A 101 6.78 -16.97 17.51
C LEU A 101 5.24 -16.86 17.33
N MET A 102 4.74 -17.27 16.16
CA MET A 102 3.33 -17.17 15.77
C MET A 102 2.58 -18.51 15.72
N TRP A 103 3.11 -19.65 16.16
CA TRP A 103 2.32 -20.88 16.17
C TRP A 103 1.19 -20.83 17.20
N PRO A 104 -0.05 -21.26 16.85
CA PRO A 104 -0.56 -21.72 15.55
C PRO A 104 -1.25 -20.61 14.72
N LEU A 105 -1.13 -19.33 15.12
CA LEU A 105 -1.62 -18.19 14.33
C LEU A 105 -1.01 -18.13 12.92
N ASN A 106 0.13 -18.78 12.67
CA ASN A 106 0.74 -18.91 11.35
C ASN A 106 -0.14 -19.65 10.32
N TYR A 107 -1.18 -20.38 10.74
CA TYR A 107 -2.21 -20.91 9.83
C TYR A 107 -3.20 -19.83 9.36
N LEU A 108 -3.44 -18.83 10.19
CA LEU A 108 -4.37 -17.74 9.91
C LEU A 108 -3.64 -16.55 9.28
N ILE A 109 -2.38 -16.32 9.66
CA ILE A 109 -1.56 -15.24 9.16
C ILE A 109 -0.21 -15.75 8.69
N ASN A 110 0.08 -15.53 7.43
CA ASN A 110 1.35 -15.91 6.84
C ASN A 110 1.85 -14.86 5.86
N PHE A 111 3.17 -14.84 5.69
CA PHE A 111 3.76 -14.23 4.51
C PHE A 111 3.66 -15.22 3.35
N ARG A 112 3.26 -14.73 2.17
CA ARG A 112 3.08 -15.54 0.97
C ARG A 112 3.74 -14.86 -0.22
N ASP A 113 4.86 -15.40 -0.70
CA ASP A 113 5.59 -14.87 -1.86
C ASP A 113 4.69 -14.70 -3.10
N SER A 114 3.71 -15.59 -3.29
CA SER A 114 2.78 -15.52 -4.43
C SER A 114 1.75 -14.40 -4.35
N ASP A 115 1.66 -13.69 -3.22
CA ASP A 115 0.83 -12.49 -3.12
C ASP A 115 1.49 -11.25 -3.76
N HIS A 116 2.75 -11.35 -4.16
CA HIS A 116 3.58 -10.27 -4.73
C HIS A 116 3.98 -10.52 -6.18
N LEU A 117 4.26 -9.45 -6.94
CA LEU A 117 4.65 -9.52 -8.36
C LEU A 117 3.68 -10.35 -9.22
N LYS A 118 2.36 -10.16 -9.01
CA LYS A 118 1.28 -10.91 -9.68
C LYS A 118 1.18 -10.67 -11.19
N ASN A 119 1.66 -9.51 -11.64
CA ASN A 119 1.73 -9.14 -13.05
C ASN A 119 2.81 -9.91 -13.84
N GLY A 120 3.62 -10.73 -13.16
CA GLY A 120 4.66 -11.54 -13.79
C GLY A 120 5.95 -10.79 -14.12
N GLU A 121 6.11 -9.56 -13.66
CA GLU A 121 7.38 -8.85 -13.75
C GLU A 121 8.46 -9.54 -12.89
N GLY A 122 9.73 -9.46 -13.32
CA GLY A 122 10.87 -10.08 -12.63
C GLY A 122 10.86 -11.63 -12.63
N LYS A 123 10.14 -12.28 -13.54
CA LYS A 123 10.16 -13.75 -13.67
C LYS A 123 11.51 -14.22 -14.21
N ILE A 124 12.11 -15.21 -13.54
CA ILE A 124 13.44 -15.73 -13.88
C ILE A 124 13.38 -16.90 -14.87
N SER A 125 12.25 -17.62 -14.93
CA SER A 125 12.04 -18.74 -15.85
C SER A 125 10.86 -18.49 -16.79
N SER A 126 11.07 -18.72 -18.08
CA SER A 126 10.10 -18.54 -19.17
C SER A 126 9.15 -19.73 -19.36
N GLY A 127 9.11 -20.68 -18.42
CA GLY A 127 8.23 -21.85 -18.43
C GLY A 127 6.97 -21.62 -17.59
N ALA A 128 5.89 -22.36 -17.91
CA ALA A 128 4.68 -22.40 -17.10
C ALA A 128 5.02 -22.61 -15.61
N ILE A 129 4.24 -21.98 -14.73
CA ILE A 129 4.35 -22.12 -13.27
C ILE A 129 4.29 -23.63 -12.94
N ASP A 130 5.44 -24.27 -12.73
CA ASP A 130 5.49 -25.58 -12.11
C ASP A 130 5.23 -25.36 -10.61
N PRO A 131 4.10 -25.85 -10.07
CA PRO A 131 3.78 -25.72 -8.65
C PRO A 131 4.79 -26.42 -7.73
N ARG A 132 5.82 -27.09 -8.27
CA ARG A 132 6.86 -27.81 -7.51
C ARG A 132 8.26 -27.21 -7.65
N ALA A 133 8.48 -26.24 -8.54
CA ALA A 133 9.78 -25.59 -8.76
C ALA A 133 10.06 -24.48 -7.72
N HIS A 134 10.07 -24.82 -6.43
CA HIS A 134 10.09 -23.84 -5.33
C HIS A 134 11.47 -23.35 -4.85
N ALA A 135 12.56 -23.72 -5.51
CA ALA A 135 13.90 -23.35 -5.05
C ALA A 135 14.45 -22.04 -5.65
N GLY A 136 14.11 -21.71 -6.90
CA GLY A 136 14.68 -20.57 -7.64
C GLY A 136 13.78 -19.35 -7.84
N ASP A 137 12.47 -19.49 -7.64
CA ASP A 137 11.47 -18.43 -7.95
C ASP A 137 10.93 -17.74 -6.69
N THR A 138 11.84 -17.49 -5.74
CA THR A 138 11.53 -16.83 -4.47
C THR A 138 11.45 -15.32 -4.69
N LEU A 139 10.82 -14.59 -3.76
CA LEU A 139 10.55 -13.17 -4.01
C LEU A 139 11.85 -12.33 -4.19
N SER A 140 12.92 -12.60 -3.43
CA SER A 140 14.14 -11.80 -3.49
C SER A 140 14.82 -11.85 -4.88
N PRO A 141 15.13 -13.03 -5.46
CA PRO A 141 15.65 -13.13 -6.83
C PRO A 141 14.77 -12.42 -7.87
N ARG A 142 13.43 -12.55 -7.76
CA ARG A 142 12.51 -11.90 -8.70
C ARG A 142 12.60 -10.37 -8.64
N ILE A 143 12.73 -9.80 -7.44
CA ILE A 143 12.95 -8.35 -7.26
C ILE A 143 14.32 -7.93 -7.83
N ARG A 144 15.38 -8.71 -7.61
CA ARG A 144 16.71 -8.43 -8.20
C ARG A 144 16.64 -8.42 -9.73
N GLN A 145 15.96 -9.41 -10.31
CA GLN A 145 15.76 -9.53 -11.75
C GLN A 145 14.96 -8.34 -12.31
N LEU A 146 13.86 -7.96 -11.65
CA LEU A 146 13.06 -6.79 -12.01
C LEU A 146 13.90 -5.51 -12.04
N VAL A 147 14.72 -5.28 -11.01
CA VAL A 147 15.59 -4.09 -10.95
C VAL A 147 16.65 -4.11 -12.04
N LYS A 148 17.25 -5.28 -12.30
CA LYS A 148 18.20 -5.46 -13.41
C LYS A 148 17.55 -5.14 -14.77
N GLU A 149 16.35 -5.64 -15.02
CA GLU A 149 15.60 -5.40 -16.25
C GLU A 149 15.32 -3.91 -16.45
N ARG A 150 14.72 -3.25 -15.44
CA ARG A 150 14.33 -1.84 -15.52
C ARG A 150 15.50 -0.86 -15.57
N THR A 151 16.68 -1.27 -15.09
CA THR A 151 17.91 -0.47 -15.20
C THR A 151 18.79 -0.86 -16.38
N LYS A 152 18.31 -1.74 -17.28
CA LYS A 152 19.05 -2.24 -18.45
C LYS A 152 20.41 -2.83 -18.09
N GLY A 153 20.48 -3.49 -16.93
CA GLY A 153 21.70 -4.11 -16.41
C GLY A 153 22.75 -3.15 -15.85
N LYS A 154 22.49 -1.83 -15.83
CA LYS A 154 23.42 -0.86 -15.23
C LYS A 154 23.51 -1.00 -13.71
N PHE A 155 22.43 -1.42 -13.07
CA PHE A 155 22.39 -1.72 -11.66
C PHE A 155 21.83 -3.12 -11.43
N VAL A 156 22.61 -3.97 -10.77
CA VAL A 156 22.21 -5.35 -10.46
C VAL A 156 22.43 -5.58 -8.97
N PRO A 157 21.36 -5.62 -8.16
CA PRO A 157 21.49 -5.83 -6.73
C PRO A 157 22.14 -7.19 -6.43
N SER A 158 23.27 -7.19 -5.72
CA SER A 158 24.03 -8.40 -5.41
C SER A 158 23.41 -9.22 -4.27
N GLU A 159 23.65 -10.53 -4.24
CA GLU A 159 23.00 -11.45 -3.29
C GLU A 159 23.22 -11.12 -1.80
N ASP A 160 24.32 -10.44 -1.49
CA ASP A 160 24.66 -9.96 -0.15
C ASP A 160 23.95 -8.66 0.26
N GLN A 161 23.26 -7.99 -0.66
CA GLN A 161 22.40 -6.85 -0.32
C GLN A 161 21.08 -7.34 0.25
N LYS A 162 20.69 -6.76 1.39
CA LYS A 162 19.40 -7.03 2.02
C LYS A 162 18.27 -6.34 1.27
N ILE A 163 17.13 -7.04 1.17
CA ILE A 163 15.89 -6.50 0.63
C ILE A 163 14.86 -6.49 1.76
N LEU A 164 14.45 -5.30 2.17
CA LEU A 164 13.42 -5.10 3.18
C LEU A 164 12.08 -4.81 2.51
N LEU A 165 11.06 -5.61 2.80
CA LEU A 165 9.72 -5.47 2.27
C LEU A 165 8.80 -4.84 3.30
N LEU A 166 8.29 -3.65 3.02
CA LEU A 166 7.22 -3.00 3.78
C LEU A 166 5.87 -3.34 3.14
N THR A 167 5.07 -4.16 3.80
CA THR A 167 3.81 -4.71 3.25
C THR A 167 2.82 -5.13 4.34
N HIS A 168 1.60 -5.53 3.97
CA HIS A 168 0.75 -6.36 4.82
C HIS A 168 0.95 -7.84 4.53
N LEU A 169 0.68 -8.67 5.55
CA LEU A 169 0.68 -10.12 5.44
C LEU A 169 -0.63 -10.63 4.81
N CYS A 170 -0.73 -11.94 4.58
CA CYS A 170 -1.99 -12.60 4.28
C CYS A 170 -2.69 -12.93 5.60
N TYR A 171 -3.99 -12.62 5.71
CA TYR A 171 -4.83 -12.86 6.89
C TYR A 171 -6.07 -13.64 6.45
N PHE A 172 -6.34 -14.78 7.07
CA PHE A 172 -7.45 -15.68 6.73
C PHE A 172 -7.50 -16.03 5.23
N GLY A 173 -6.34 -16.17 4.60
CA GLY A 173 -6.21 -16.46 3.17
C GLY A 173 -6.35 -15.25 2.25
N TYR A 174 -6.71 -14.07 2.77
CA TYR A 174 -6.88 -12.83 2.03
C TYR A 174 -5.70 -11.88 2.27
N CYS A 175 -5.16 -11.33 1.19
CA CYS A 175 -4.10 -10.32 1.23
C CYS A 175 -4.54 -9.09 0.46
N PHE A 176 -4.48 -7.92 1.10
CA PHE A 176 -4.84 -6.64 0.51
C PHE A 176 -3.70 -5.66 0.69
N ASN A 177 -2.96 -5.40 -0.39
CA ASN A 177 -1.81 -4.51 -0.43
C ASN A 177 -2.02 -3.45 -1.52
N PRO A 178 -2.59 -2.27 -1.19
CA PRO A 178 -2.71 -1.19 -2.18
C PRO A 178 -1.35 -0.70 -2.66
N VAL A 179 -0.35 -0.76 -1.77
CA VAL A 179 1.06 -0.52 -2.09
C VAL A 179 1.96 -1.35 -1.18
N SER A 180 3.04 -1.87 -1.75
CA SER A 180 4.15 -2.51 -1.04
C SER A 180 5.47 -1.90 -1.50
N PHE A 181 6.42 -1.70 -0.57
CA PHE A 181 7.72 -1.10 -0.88
C PHE A 181 8.85 -2.09 -0.59
N TYR A 182 9.73 -2.27 -1.56
CA TYR A 182 10.96 -3.02 -1.41
C TYR A 182 12.13 -2.04 -1.32
N TYR A 183 12.86 -2.09 -0.22
CA TYR A 183 14.03 -1.27 0.02
C TYR A 183 15.28 -2.14 -0.12
N ILE A 184 16.10 -1.83 -1.12
CA ILE A 184 17.38 -2.50 -1.35
C ILE A 184 18.44 -1.70 -0.62
N LEU A 185 19.06 -2.32 0.39
CA LEU A 185 20.11 -1.69 1.17
C LEU A 185 21.44 -1.72 0.44
N LYS A 186 22.29 -0.72 0.68
CA LYS A 186 23.71 -0.76 0.29
C LYS A 186 24.38 -2.01 0.85
N LYS A 187 25.37 -2.52 0.14
CA LYS A 187 26.14 -3.71 0.54
C LYS A 187 26.70 -3.56 1.96
N GLY A 188 26.43 -4.55 2.81
CA GLY A 188 26.87 -4.57 4.22
C GLY A 188 26.16 -3.57 5.14
N ALA A 189 25.21 -2.77 4.64
CA ALA A 189 24.47 -1.83 5.46
C ALA A 189 23.30 -2.48 6.20
N SER A 190 22.93 -1.89 7.32
CA SER A 190 21.68 -2.17 8.04
C SER A 190 20.89 -0.86 8.15
N LEU A 191 19.61 -0.94 8.54
CA LEU A 191 18.89 0.27 8.91
C LEU A 191 19.55 0.90 10.15
N SER A 192 19.77 2.20 10.10
CA SER A 192 20.26 3.02 11.21
C SER A 192 19.41 4.28 11.34
N ASN A 193 19.51 4.98 12.46
CA ASN A 193 18.88 6.30 12.63
C ASN A 193 19.72 7.43 12.01
N THR A 194 20.84 7.09 11.39
CA THR A 194 21.80 8.03 10.78
C THR A 194 22.22 7.52 9.41
N GLY A 195 22.27 8.41 8.42
CA GLY A 195 22.73 8.11 7.06
C GLY A 195 21.65 7.57 6.10
N ASP A 196 21.95 7.63 4.81
CA ASP A 196 21.11 7.05 3.74
C ASP A 196 21.72 5.71 3.28
N ASN A 197 21.12 4.63 3.76
CA ASN A 197 21.56 3.25 3.48
C ASN A 197 20.78 2.59 2.35
N ILE A 198 19.92 3.33 1.65
CA ILE A 198 19.08 2.81 0.57
C ILE A 198 19.77 3.05 -0.77
N GLU A 199 19.86 2.00 -1.58
CA GLU A 199 20.44 2.05 -2.93
C GLU A 199 19.36 2.11 -4.00
N ALA A 200 18.28 1.32 -3.86
CA ALA A 200 17.13 1.36 -4.75
C ALA A 200 15.82 1.07 -3.99
N ILE A 201 14.71 1.54 -4.55
CA ILE A 201 13.37 1.27 -4.02
C ILE A 201 12.51 0.69 -5.15
N VAL A 202 11.65 -0.29 -4.84
CA VAL A 202 10.59 -0.73 -5.75
C VAL A 202 9.24 -0.46 -5.10
N ALA A 203 8.38 0.30 -5.75
CA ALA A 203 7.00 0.49 -5.35
C ALA A 203 6.10 -0.43 -6.17
N GLU A 204 5.58 -1.48 -5.54
CA GLU A 204 4.54 -2.35 -6.08
C GLU A 204 3.19 -1.71 -5.77
N VAL A 205 2.47 -1.25 -6.81
CA VAL A 205 1.15 -0.63 -6.67
C VAL A 205 0.12 -1.54 -7.31
N SER A 206 -0.95 -1.85 -6.57
CA SER A 206 -2.10 -2.62 -7.08
C SER A 206 -3.37 -1.79 -7.04
N ASN A 207 -4.31 -2.06 -7.95
CA ASN A 207 -5.64 -1.48 -7.89
C ASN A 207 -6.69 -2.52 -7.47
N THR A 208 -7.71 -2.03 -6.78
CA THR A 208 -8.98 -2.71 -6.64
C THR A 208 -10.07 -1.83 -7.24
N PRO A 209 -11.04 -2.39 -7.98
CA PRO A 209 -11.37 -3.81 -8.13
C PRO A 209 -10.72 -4.53 -9.33
N TRP A 210 -9.90 -3.87 -10.17
CA TRP A 210 -9.44 -4.44 -11.45
C TRP A 210 -8.29 -5.45 -11.33
N ASN A 211 -7.67 -5.56 -10.15
CA ASN A 211 -6.59 -6.53 -9.87
C ASN A 211 -5.41 -6.39 -10.84
N GLU A 212 -5.17 -5.17 -11.31
CA GLU A 212 -4.00 -4.77 -12.05
C GLU A 212 -2.89 -4.38 -11.08
N MET A 213 -1.66 -4.51 -11.54
CA MET A 213 -0.49 -4.24 -10.73
C MET A 213 0.66 -3.72 -11.60
N LYS A 214 1.37 -2.72 -11.09
CA LYS A 214 2.60 -2.20 -11.72
C LYS A 214 3.69 -2.00 -10.67
N CYS A 215 4.91 -2.41 -11.01
CA CYS A 215 6.09 -2.04 -10.24
C CYS A 215 6.79 -0.81 -10.85
N TYR A 216 7.05 0.17 -10.00
CA TYR A 216 7.91 1.31 -10.29
C TYR A 216 9.26 1.08 -9.62
N VAL A 217 10.34 1.04 -10.41
CA VAL A 217 11.71 0.92 -9.90
C VAL A 217 12.30 2.32 -9.76
N LEU A 218 12.52 2.75 -8.52
CA LEU A 218 13.03 4.07 -8.16
C LEU A 218 14.55 3.97 -8.01
N HIS A 219 15.23 4.20 -9.12
CA HIS A 219 16.67 4.23 -9.25
C HIS A 219 17.05 5.20 -10.38
N PRO A 220 18.14 5.98 -10.30
CA PRO A 220 18.52 6.94 -11.34
C PRO A 220 18.65 6.34 -12.75
N ASP A 221 19.04 5.07 -12.84
CA ASP A 221 19.16 4.36 -14.12
C ASP A 221 17.88 3.66 -14.60
N SER A 222 16.75 3.82 -13.90
CA SER A 222 15.49 3.20 -14.27
C SER A 222 14.92 3.78 -15.56
N GLU A 223 14.50 2.94 -16.50
CA GLU A 223 14.06 3.35 -17.84
C GLU A 223 12.71 4.09 -17.86
N ASP A 224 11.81 3.73 -16.94
CA ASP A 224 10.46 4.30 -16.84
C ASP A 224 10.44 5.63 -16.06
N MET A 225 11.58 6.01 -15.48
CA MET A 225 11.71 7.17 -14.63
C MET A 225 12.03 8.41 -15.47
N LEU A 226 11.23 9.45 -15.29
CA LEU A 226 11.37 10.69 -16.04
C LEU A 226 12.43 11.62 -15.43
N VAL A 227 12.52 11.71 -14.10
CA VAL A 227 13.44 12.62 -13.40
C VAL A 227 13.77 12.12 -11.99
N VAL A 228 15.03 12.31 -11.54
CA VAL A 228 15.43 12.33 -10.12
C VAL A 228 15.70 13.76 -9.67
N LYS A 229 15.17 14.16 -8.52
CA LYS A 229 15.59 15.38 -7.83
C LYS A 229 15.95 15.07 -6.39
N GLU A 230 17.03 15.64 -5.90
CA GLU A 230 17.21 15.76 -4.45
C GLU A 230 16.14 16.73 -3.93
N GLY A 231 15.31 16.23 -3.02
CA GLY A 231 14.26 17.02 -2.37
C GLY A 231 14.85 17.88 -1.25
N LYS A 232 14.03 18.81 -0.73
CA LYS A 232 14.45 19.67 0.38
C LYS A 232 14.70 18.84 1.64
N SER A 233 15.93 18.89 2.16
CA SER A 233 16.27 18.29 3.46
C SER A 233 15.45 18.92 4.59
N ARG A 234 15.06 18.12 5.58
CA ARG A 234 14.48 18.62 6.84
C ARG A 234 15.38 18.23 8.00
N LYS A 235 15.62 19.16 8.92
CA LYS A 235 16.24 18.87 10.21
C LYS A 235 15.26 18.07 11.07
N LEU A 236 15.80 17.05 11.74
CA LEU A 236 15.05 16.14 12.58
C LEU A 236 14.94 16.73 14.00
N ASP A 237 13.73 16.81 14.54
CA ASP A 237 13.48 17.10 15.95
C ASP A 237 12.86 15.84 16.59
N VAL A 238 13.71 14.94 17.09
CA VAL A 238 13.28 13.62 17.63
C VAL A 238 12.68 13.75 19.03
N THR A 239 13.10 14.76 19.79
CA THR A 239 12.75 14.95 21.20
C THR A 239 11.30 15.38 21.41
N ASN A 240 10.67 16.00 20.42
CA ASN A 240 9.34 16.59 20.58
C ASN A 240 8.15 15.61 20.46
N TRP A 241 8.34 14.36 20.02
CA TRP A 241 7.19 13.47 19.74
C TRP A 241 6.91 12.40 20.81
N THR A 242 7.94 11.80 21.43
CA THR A 242 7.75 10.89 22.57
C THR A 242 7.16 11.60 23.78
N ASN A 243 7.60 12.84 24.01
CA ASN A 243 7.18 13.66 25.16
C ASN A 243 5.75 14.22 25.01
N ALA A 244 5.31 14.50 23.79
CA ALA A 244 3.94 14.96 23.50
C ALA A 244 2.85 13.92 23.81
N LYS A 245 3.20 12.62 23.90
CA LYS A 245 2.27 11.55 24.28
C LYS A 245 2.20 11.28 25.79
N GLU A 246 3.23 11.66 26.54
CA GLU A 246 3.33 11.39 27.97
C GLU A 246 3.15 12.64 28.85
N GLY A 247 2.93 13.83 28.26
CA GLY A 247 2.68 15.06 29.01
C GLY A 247 3.86 15.49 29.87
N LYS A 248 5.08 15.09 29.50
CA LYS A 248 6.32 15.52 30.16
C LYS A 248 6.96 16.61 29.31
N GLU A 249 7.24 17.75 29.92
CA GLU A 249 8.03 18.81 29.30
C GLU A 249 9.43 18.27 28.99
N ALA A 250 9.93 18.58 27.80
CA ALA A 250 11.23 18.11 27.34
C ALA A 250 12.34 18.93 28.03
N GLU A 251 13.13 18.30 28.89
CA GLU A 251 14.44 18.83 29.27
C GLU A 251 15.36 18.81 28.04
N HIS A 252 15.93 19.98 27.74
CA HIS A 252 16.76 20.22 26.58
C HIS A 252 18.23 19.97 26.95
N ASP A 253 18.66 18.71 26.89
CA ASP A 253 20.09 18.38 26.95
C ASP A 253 20.71 18.55 25.56
N GLY A 254 21.64 19.51 25.46
CA GLY A 254 22.26 19.97 24.22
C GLY A 254 23.32 19.04 23.65
N ASP A 255 22.90 17.92 23.05
CA ASP A 255 23.72 17.17 22.10
C ASP A 255 23.13 17.29 20.68
N ASP A 256 23.76 18.12 19.85
CA ASP A 256 23.38 18.47 18.47
C ASP A 256 23.72 17.36 17.44
N SER A 257 23.48 16.08 17.76
CA SER A 257 23.85 14.94 16.90
C SER A 257 22.73 14.44 15.96
N TYR A 258 21.79 15.30 15.54
CA TYR A 258 20.66 14.91 14.69
C TYR A 258 20.97 14.97 13.18
N GLY A 259 20.84 13.82 12.49
CA GLY A 259 21.04 13.72 11.04
C GLY A 259 19.94 14.40 10.21
N GLU A 260 20.32 15.08 9.13
CA GLU A 260 19.37 15.65 8.16
C GLU A 260 18.64 14.57 7.36
N TRP A 261 17.32 14.70 7.22
CA TRP A 261 16.54 13.82 6.36
C TRP A 261 16.66 14.30 4.92
N LYS A 262 17.37 13.53 4.10
CA LYS A 262 17.41 13.78 2.65
C LYS A 262 16.15 13.21 2.02
N ALA A 263 15.48 14.00 1.21
CA ALA A 263 14.36 13.55 0.40
C ALA A 263 14.87 13.20 -1.00
N LYS A 264 14.35 12.12 -1.58
CA LYS A 264 14.58 11.74 -2.98
C LYS A 264 13.25 11.75 -3.70
N ASN A 265 13.19 12.47 -4.82
CA ASN A 265 12.03 12.59 -5.67
C ASN A 265 12.20 11.77 -6.95
N TYR A 266 11.19 10.99 -7.31
CA TYR A 266 11.16 10.18 -8.53
C TYR A 266 9.84 10.36 -9.26
N ILE A 267 9.90 10.62 -10.56
CA ILE A 267 8.72 10.93 -11.37
C ILE A 267 8.48 9.82 -12.38
N PHE A 268 7.23 9.34 -12.42
CA PHE A 268 6.78 8.30 -13.34
C PHE A 268 5.47 8.71 -14.02
N GLN A 269 5.24 8.21 -15.22
CA GLN A 269 3.92 8.28 -15.85
C GLN A 269 2.94 7.32 -15.16
N LYS A 270 1.66 7.69 -15.08
CA LYS A 270 0.60 6.78 -14.60
C LYS A 270 0.31 5.74 -15.68
N HIS A 271 0.45 4.46 -15.34
CA HIS A 271 0.26 3.36 -16.29
C HIS A 271 -1.07 2.60 -16.17
N PHE A 272 -1.82 2.77 -15.08
CA PHE A 272 -3.10 2.08 -14.90
C PHE A 272 -4.08 2.87 -14.02
N HIS A 273 -5.36 2.47 -14.02
CA HIS A 273 -6.42 3.19 -13.33
C HIS A 273 -6.47 2.83 -11.84
N VAL A 274 -6.09 3.77 -10.97
CA VAL A 274 -6.19 3.56 -9.51
C VAL A 274 -7.52 4.06 -8.91
N SER A 275 -8.31 4.81 -9.68
CA SER A 275 -9.60 5.36 -9.25
C SER A 275 -10.47 5.63 -10.47
N PRO A 276 -11.80 5.40 -10.39
CA PRO A 276 -12.73 5.77 -11.46
C PRO A 276 -12.97 7.28 -11.56
N PHE A 277 -12.43 8.07 -10.62
CA PHE A 277 -12.56 9.54 -10.65
C PHE A 277 -11.24 10.22 -11.04
N MET A 278 -10.30 9.48 -11.65
CA MET A 278 -8.98 9.95 -12.02
C MET A 278 -8.57 9.36 -13.38
N ASP A 279 -8.46 10.22 -14.39
CA ASP A 279 -8.04 9.82 -15.74
C ASP A 279 -6.58 9.31 -15.78
N MET A 280 -6.17 8.81 -16.95
CA MET A 280 -4.82 8.30 -17.19
C MET A 280 -3.75 9.38 -17.40
N ALA A 281 -4.12 10.62 -17.69
CA ALA A 281 -3.22 11.71 -18.04
C ALA A 281 -2.59 12.37 -16.81
N HIS A 282 -1.92 11.57 -15.97
CA HIS A 282 -1.27 12.01 -14.74
C HIS A 282 0.16 11.47 -14.64
N TYR A 283 0.98 12.16 -13.87
CA TYR A 283 2.30 11.72 -13.43
C TYR A 283 2.29 11.51 -11.92
N TYR A 284 2.99 10.48 -11.48
CA TYR A 284 3.31 10.28 -10.07
C TYR A 284 4.63 10.95 -9.74
N ASP A 285 4.62 11.83 -8.73
CA ASP A 285 5.81 12.40 -8.10
C ASP A 285 5.95 11.75 -6.72
N TRP A 286 6.79 10.74 -6.64
CA TRP A 286 7.10 10.01 -5.42
C TRP A 286 8.18 10.75 -4.64
N THR A 287 7.96 10.96 -3.36
CA THR A 287 8.98 11.46 -2.43
C THR A 287 9.23 10.43 -1.35
N PHE A 288 10.47 10.01 -1.22
CA PHE A 288 10.94 9.16 -0.14
C PHE A 288 11.92 9.94 0.73
N TRP A 289 11.73 9.89 2.03
CA TRP A 289 12.70 10.41 2.98
C TRP A 289 13.65 9.30 3.40
N SER A 290 14.83 9.68 3.90
CA SER A 290 15.76 8.74 4.53
C SER A 290 15.02 7.81 5.50
N ILE A 291 15.17 6.51 5.29
CA ILE A 291 14.46 5.48 6.05
C ILE A 291 15.23 5.23 7.33
N LEU A 292 14.58 5.50 8.46
CA LEU A 292 15.17 5.27 9.77
C LEU A 292 14.63 3.99 10.37
N VAL A 293 15.39 3.41 11.31
CA VAL A 293 14.90 2.29 12.13
C VAL A 293 13.66 2.70 12.92
N SER A 294 13.58 3.95 13.37
CA SER A 294 12.45 4.42 14.18
C SER A 294 11.23 4.81 13.36
N ARG A 295 11.39 5.19 12.08
CA ARG A 295 10.33 5.87 11.32
C ARG A 295 10.55 5.76 9.81
N ILE A 296 9.45 5.57 9.09
CA ILE A 296 9.42 5.50 7.63
C ILE A 296 8.37 6.47 7.13
N MET A 297 8.73 7.26 6.13
CA MET A 297 7.79 8.15 5.45
C MET A 297 7.94 8.03 3.95
N ALA A 298 6.81 8.04 3.25
CA ALA A 298 6.79 8.28 1.82
C ALA A 298 5.51 9.01 1.43
N SER A 299 5.60 9.72 0.31
CA SER A 299 4.45 10.38 -0.30
C SER A 299 4.45 10.13 -1.79
N THR A 300 3.27 10.17 -2.39
CA THR A 300 3.11 10.26 -3.84
C THR A 300 2.11 11.36 -4.16
N THR A 301 2.46 12.20 -5.11
CA THR A 301 1.61 13.29 -5.59
C THR A 301 1.27 13.04 -7.05
N MET A 302 -0.03 12.98 -7.35
CA MET A 302 -0.50 12.94 -8.72
C MET A 302 -0.60 14.36 -9.27
N ARG A 303 0.11 14.59 -10.37
CA ARG A 303 0.16 15.88 -11.05
C ARG A 303 -0.28 15.75 -12.49
N LYS A 304 -0.93 16.78 -13.03
CA LYS A 304 -1.31 16.88 -14.44
C LYS A 304 -0.73 18.17 -15.04
N PRO A 305 -0.15 18.16 -16.24
CA PRO A 305 0.32 19.39 -16.90
C PRO A 305 -0.84 20.36 -17.14
N LYS A 306 -0.57 21.67 -17.08
CA LYS A 306 -1.50 22.71 -17.53
C LYS A 306 -1.54 22.72 -19.06
N GLY A 307 -2.73 22.54 -19.66
CA GLY A 307 -2.94 22.56 -21.11
C GLY A 307 -3.64 21.30 -21.66
N ASP A 308 -3.75 21.19 -22.99
CA ASP A 308 -4.39 20.06 -23.68
C ASP A 308 -3.51 18.79 -23.58
N PRO A 309 -3.97 17.71 -22.93
CA PRO A 309 -3.19 16.49 -22.72
C PRO A 309 -2.79 15.77 -24.02
N LEU A 310 -3.51 16.00 -25.12
CA LEU A 310 -3.27 15.33 -26.41
C LEU A 310 -2.10 15.90 -27.22
N LYS A 311 -1.54 17.06 -26.83
CA LYS A 311 -0.43 17.71 -27.55
C LYS A 311 0.97 17.49 -26.93
N ARG A 312 1.07 16.80 -25.80
CA ARG A 312 2.35 16.54 -25.12
C ARG A 312 2.47 15.05 -24.77
N THR A 313 2.43 14.22 -25.80
CA THR A 313 2.93 12.83 -25.74
C THR A 313 4.46 12.76 -25.83
N ASP A 314 5.12 13.91 -25.96
CA ASP A 314 6.50 14.05 -26.42
C ASP A 314 7.51 14.17 -25.26
N LEU A 315 7.11 13.80 -24.04
CA LEU A 315 7.92 13.91 -22.82
C LEU A 315 9.02 12.84 -22.70
N VAL A 316 9.49 12.31 -23.84
CA VAL A 316 10.53 11.28 -23.94
C VAL A 316 11.92 11.88 -24.15
N ASP A 317 12.04 13.19 -24.42
CA ASP A 317 13.35 13.81 -24.60
C ASP A 317 14.05 14.08 -23.26
N LYS A 318 15.22 13.46 -23.12
CA LYS A 318 16.07 13.42 -21.91
C LYS A 318 16.81 14.73 -21.63
N ASP A 319 16.24 15.87 -21.99
CA ASP A 319 16.85 17.15 -21.64
C ASP A 319 16.37 17.60 -20.26
N GLU A 320 17.30 17.57 -19.29
CA GLU A 320 17.07 18.00 -17.89
C GLU A 320 16.49 19.42 -17.79
N SER A 321 16.79 20.28 -18.77
CA SER A 321 16.32 21.67 -18.81
C SER A 321 14.81 21.79 -19.14
N GLU A 322 14.28 20.92 -20.01
CA GLU A 322 12.86 20.92 -20.37
C GLU A 322 12.00 20.23 -19.30
N ASN A 323 12.48 19.11 -18.74
CA ASN A 323 11.80 18.41 -17.65
C ASN A 323 11.64 19.27 -16.39
N SER A 324 12.59 20.17 -16.12
CA SER A 324 12.49 21.14 -15.02
C SER A 324 11.45 22.25 -15.27
N LYS A 325 11.26 22.67 -16.53
CA LYS A 325 10.21 23.61 -16.94
C LYS A 325 8.81 22.96 -16.89
N VAL A 326 8.68 21.74 -17.39
CA VAL A 326 7.39 21.00 -17.44
C VAL A 326 6.79 20.83 -16.04
N MET A 327 7.60 20.54 -15.01
CA MET A 327 7.10 20.43 -13.64
C MET A 327 6.56 21.73 -13.04
N LYS A 328 7.06 22.90 -13.47
CA LYS A 328 6.59 24.20 -12.95
C LYS A 328 5.16 24.51 -13.36
N ASP A 329 4.71 23.97 -14.49
CA ASP A 329 3.36 24.14 -15.04
C ASP A 329 2.46 22.91 -14.82
N THR A 330 2.57 22.27 -13.66
CA THR A 330 1.68 21.17 -13.28
C THR A 330 0.68 21.58 -12.20
N VAL A 331 -0.51 20.99 -12.25
CA VAL A 331 -1.55 21.12 -11.23
C VAL A 331 -1.56 19.84 -10.40
N THR A 332 -1.56 19.98 -9.08
CA THR A 332 -1.71 18.87 -8.15
C THR A 332 -3.18 18.45 -8.07
N TYR A 333 -3.46 17.17 -8.33
CA TYR A 333 -4.80 16.62 -8.25
C TYR A 333 -5.02 15.80 -6.98
N PHE A 334 -4.00 15.04 -6.59
CA PHE A 334 -4.10 14.12 -5.48
C PHE A 334 -2.76 13.97 -4.76
N ASN A 335 -2.80 13.79 -3.45
CA ASN A 335 -1.65 13.45 -2.63
C ASN A 335 -2.01 12.27 -1.73
N ALA A 336 -1.12 11.29 -1.66
CA ALA A 336 -1.11 10.26 -0.65
C ALA A 336 0.17 10.38 0.15
N PHE A 337 0.05 10.38 1.47
CA PHE A 337 1.18 10.44 2.38
C PHE A 337 0.96 9.45 3.51
N PHE A 338 2.01 8.68 3.82
CA PHE A 338 2.04 7.90 5.04
C PHE A 338 3.27 8.21 5.87
N ASP A 339 3.05 8.12 7.17
CA ASP A 339 4.03 8.39 8.20
C ASP A 339 3.84 7.35 9.29
N ILE A 340 4.82 6.46 9.45
CA ILE A 340 4.73 5.28 10.29
C ILE A 340 5.98 5.10 11.13
N GLU A 341 5.79 4.64 12.35
CA GLU A 341 6.85 4.50 13.35
C GLU A 341 6.96 3.08 13.84
N ARG A 342 8.19 2.69 14.18
CA ARG A 342 8.49 1.36 14.68
C ARG A 342 7.77 1.14 16.00
N ALA A 343 6.91 0.15 16.03
CA ALA A 343 6.31 -0.37 17.25
C ALA A 343 7.13 -1.55 17.78
N SER A 344 7.12 -1.75 19.09
CA SER A 344 7.74 -2.92 19.70
C SER A 344 7.11 -4.21 19.16
N PHE A 345 7.95 -5.12 18.68
CA PHE A 345 7.54 -6.42 18.18
C PHE A 345 7.26 -7.36 19.37
N ASN A 346 6.13 -7.15 20.04
CA ASN A 346 5.65 -7.98 21.14
C ASN A 346 4.51 -8.87 20.64
N SER A 347 4.52 -10.16 21.01
CA SER A 347 3.48 -11.15 20.71
C SER A 347 2.06 -10.68 21.02
N PHE A 348 1.86 -9.90 22.10
CA PHE A 348 0.55 -9.33 22.42
C PHE A 348 0.10 -8.28 21.39
N ARG A 349 0.98 -7.35 21.03
CA ARG A 349 0.67 -6.33 20.00
C ARG A 349 0.48 -6.97 18.64
N LEU A 350 1.27 -7.99 18.31
CA LEU A 350 1.08 -8.75 17.08
C LEU A 350 -0.29 -9.39 17.08
N CYS A 351 -0.64 -10.20 18.09
CA CYS A 351 -1.97 -10.79 18.31
C CYS A 351 -3.12 -9.77 18.18
N TYR A 352 -2.97 -8.60 18.81
CA TYR A 352 -3.93 -7.50 18.69
C TYR A 352 -4.09 -7.01 17.25
N GLN A 353 -2.98 -6.78 16.52
CA GLN A 353 -3.05 -6.37 15.12
C GLN A 353 -3.56 -7.48 14.20
N LEU A 354 -3.30 -8.75 14.52
CA LEU A 354 -3.78 -9.91 13.76
C LEU A 354 -5.30 -9.99 13.72
N VAL A 355 -5.96 -9.65 14.82
CA VAL A 355 -7.42 -9.56 14.92
C VAL A 355 -7.96 -8.29 14.26
N ARG A 356 -7.29 -7.16 14.48
CA ARG A 356 -7.79 -5.85 14.05
C ARG A 356 -7.65 -5.65 12.53
N PHE A 357 -6.67 -6.27 11.89
CA PHE A 357 -6.37 -6.05 10.47
C PHE A 357 -7.46 -6.51 9.50
N PRO A 358 -8.02 -7.73 9.59
CA PRO A 358 -9.12 -8.15 8.71
C PRO A 358 -10.35 -7.25 8.87
N VAL A 359 -10.67 -6.89 10.12
CA VAL A 359 -11.76 -5.97 10.43
C VAL A 359 -11.49 -4.61 9.79
N TYR A 360 -10.25 -4.11 9.89
CA TYR A 360 -9.86 -2.86 9.25
C TYR A 360 -9.91 -2.91 7.73
N CYS A 361 -9.42 -3.97 7.10
CA CYS A 361 -9.49 -4.13 5.65
C CYS A 361 -10.93 -4.10 5.18
N PHE A 362 -11.82 -4.80 5.88
CA PHE A 362 -13.24 -4.79 5.58
C PHE A 362 -13.88 -3.40 5.74
N ILE A 363 -13.61 -2.72 6.86
CA ILE A 363 -14.08 -1.36 7.12
C ILE A 363 -13.56 -0.38 6.06
N ILE A 364 -12.27 -0.42 5.77
CA ILE A 364 -11.63 0.45 4.77
C ILE A 364 -12.23 0.17 3.39
N GLN A 365 -12.40 -1.09 3.00
CA GLN A 365 -13.02 -1.46 1.73
C GLN A 365 -14.43 -0.88 1.61
N ILE A 366 -15.26 -0.95 2.65
CA ILE A 366 -16.58 -0.30 2.62
C ILE A 366 -16.44 1.23 2.55
N TRP A 367 -15.56 1.79 3.37
CA TRP A 367 -15.43 3.23 3.51
C TRP A 367 -14.89 3.91 2.24
N ILE A 368 -13.94 3.29 1.51
CA ILE A 368 -13.48 3.81 0.21
C ILE A 368 -14.62 3.87 -0.82
N HIS A 369 -15.57 2.93 -0.78
CA HIS A 369 -16.75 2.95 -1.66
C HIS A 369 -17.73 4.04 -1.25
N ILE A 370 -17.88 4.30 0.06
CA ILE A 370 -18.68 5.43 0.57
C ILE A 370 -18.07 6.77 0.13
N GLU A 371 -16.74 6.95 0.25
CA GLU A 371 -16.08 8.18 -0.20
C GLU A 371 -16.15 8.34 -1.72
N ALA A 372 -16.00 7.25 -2.48
CA ALA A 372 -16.25 7.23 -3.92
C ALA A 372 -17.68 7.67 -4.28
N PHE A 373 -18.69 7.15 -3.57
CA PHE A 373 -20.08 7.55 -3.77
C PHE A 373 -20.32 9.03 -3.42
N LYS A 374 -19.70 9.54 -2.35
CA LYS A 374 -19.76 10.98 -2.02
C LYS A 374 -19.16 11.84 -3.13
N LEU A 375 -18.07 11.40 -3.77
CA LEU A 375 -17.50 12.13 -4.92
C LEU A 375 -18.45 12.11 -6.11
N PHE A 376 -19.07 10.97 -6.39
CA PHE A 376 -20.10 10.87 -7.43
C PHE A 376 -21.28 11.82 -7.18
N VAL A 377 -21.81 11.86 -5.96
CA VAL A 377 -22.89 12.80 -5.56
C VAL A 377 -22.44 14.26 -5.67
N LYS A 378 -21.16 14.55 -5.45
CA LYS A 378 -20.57 15.90 -5.63
C LYS A 378 -20.34 16.28 -7.10
N GLY A 379 -20.79 15.46 -8.05
CA GLY A 379 -20.68 15.74 -9.48
C GLY A 379 -19.29 15.50 -10.07
N VAL A 380 -18.40 14.78 -9.37
CA VAL A 380 -17.10 14.40 -9.93
C VAL A 380 -17.34 13.39 -11.06
N GLU A 381 -16.74 13.64 -12.21
CA GLU A 381 -16.89 12.79 -13.40
C GLU A 381 -16.40 11.36 -13.14
N PHE A 382 -17.25 10.40 -13.47
CA PHE A 382 -16.91 8.99 -13.48
C PHE A 382 -16.29 8.65 -14.83
N ILE A 383 -15.07 8.11 -14.79
CA ILE A 383 -14.30 7.72 -15.95
C ILE A 383 -14.29 6.18 -15.98
N PRO A 384 -14.88 5.55 -17.00
CA PRO A 384 -14.89 4.10 -17.12
C PRO A 384 -13.46 3.59 -17.27
N HIS A 385 -13.21 2.41 -16.72
CA HIS A 385 -11.94 1.74 -16.90
C HIS A 385 -11.80 1.29 -18.37
N PRO A 386 -10.62 1.42 -19.00
CA PRO A 386 -10.38 0.88 -20.34
C PRO A 386 -10.80 -0.59 -20.45
N GLU A 387 -11.45 -0.96 -21.56
CA GLU A 387 -12.00 -2.30 -21.82
C GLU A 387 -10.89 -3.34 -21.98
N ALA A 388 -10.53 -4.06 -20.91
CA ALA A 388 -9.75 -5.32 -20.95
C ALA A 388 -9.59 -6.01 -19.58
N SER A 389 -9.74 -5.30 -18.45
CA SER A 389 -9.41 -5.81 -17.11
C SER A 389 -10.61 -5.92 -16.16
N GLU A 390 -11.80 -6.17 -16.71
CA GLU A 390 -13.02 -6.29 -15.91
C GLU A 390 -13.04 -7.59 -15.06
N THR A 391 -12.84 -7.43 -13.75
CA THR A 391 -13.12 -8.49 -12.77
C THR A 391 -14.63 -8.67 -12.58
N ALA A 392 -15.06 -9.84 -12.09
CA ALA A 392 -16.48 -10.08 -11.76
C ALA A 392 -17.05 -9.02 -10.81
N ALA A 393 -16.25 -8.55 -9.84
CA ALA A 393 -16.62 -7.46 -8.95
C ALA A 393 -16.83 -6.13 -9.70
N SER A 394 -15.91 -5.76 -10.60
CA SER A 394 -16.05 -4.53 -11.41
C SER A 394 -17.31 -4.56 -12.30
N LYS A 395 -17.65 -5.70 -12.90
CA LYS A 395 -18.87 -5.90 -13.71
C LYS A 395 -20.15 -5.73 -12.89
N ILE A 396 -20.16 -6.23 -11.67
CA ILE A 396 -21.30 -6.06 -10.75
C ILE A 396 -21.47 -4.59 -10.39
N ILE A 397 -20.38 -3.90 -10.02
CA ILE A 397 -20.43 -2.48 -9.70
C ILE A 397 -20.93 -1.66 -10.90
N ALA A 398 -20.39 -1.92 -12.10
CA ALA A 398 -20.84 -1.25 -13.32
C ALA A 398 -22.36 -1.40 -13.54
N LYS A 399 -22.88 -2.63 -13.44
CA LYS A 399 -24.32 -2.90 -13.56
C LYS A 399 -25.16 -2.21 -12.49
N VAL A 400 -24.70 -2.20 -11.24
CA VAL A 400 -25.40 -1.51 -10.13
C VAL A 400 -25.46 0.00 -10.36
N MET A 401 -24.46 0.58 -11.01
CA MET A 401 -24.40 2.03 -11.25
C MET A 401 -25.24 2.51 -12.46
N ILE A 402 -25.65 1.62 -13.39
CA ILE A 402 -26.43 1.99 -14.58
C ILE A 402 -27.69 2.83 -14.25
N PRO A 403 -28.56 2.45 -13.30
CA PRO A 403 -29.76 3.24 -12.99
C PRO A 403 -29.42 4.62 -12.43
N PHE A 404 -28.33 4.73 -11.66
CA PHE A 404 -27.88 6.00 -11.09
C PHE A 404 -27.33 6.95 -12.17
N PHE A 405 -26.60 6.42 -13.15
CA PHE A 405 -26.16 7.21 -14.31
C PHE A 405 -27.35 7.69 -15.13
N ALA A 406 -28.32 6.82 -15.44
CA ALA A 406 -29.53 7.21 -16.15
C ALA A 406 -30.31 8.31 -15.42
N PHE A 407 -30.39 8.24 -14.08
CA PHE A 407 -31.01 9.29 -13.26
C PHE A 407 -30.20 10.60 -13.27
N LYS A 408 -28.87 10.54 -13.18
CA LYS A 408 -28.00 11.72 -13.25
C LYS A 408 -28.15 12.42 -14.61
N ASP A 409 -28.12 11.67 -15.69
CA ASP A 409 -28.26 12.18 -17.05
C ASP A 409 -29.66 12.78 -17.27
N TRP A 410 -30.69 12.16 -16.70
CA TRP A 410 -32.04 12.73 -16.66
C TRP A 410 -32.10 14.07 -15.90
N ILE A 411 -31.49 14.17 -14.71
CA ILE A 411 -31.41 15.45 -13.97
C ILE A 411 -30.65 16.52 -14.79
N ALA A 412 -29.51 16.16 -15.36
CA ALA A 412 -28.70 17.06 -16.17
C ALA A 412 -29.47 17.57 -17.40
N SER A 413 -30.23 16.69 -18.07
CA SER A 413 -31.09 17.06 -19.21
C SER A 413 -32.19 18.04 -18.81
N ARG A 414 -32.74 17.92 -17.59
CA ARG A 414 -33.75 18.85 -17.06
C ARG A 414 -33.18 20.24 -16.77
N ASN A 415 -31.98 20.30 -16.20
CA ASN A 415 -31.31 21.57 -15.88
C ASN A 415 -30.90 22.33 -17.16
N ASN A 416 -30.36 21.63 -18.17
CA ASN A 416 -30.07 22.25 -19.47
C ASN A 416 -31.33 22.70 -20.23
N SER A 417 -32.46 21.99 -20.08
CA SER A 417 -33.73 22.38 -20.69
C SER A 417 -34.33 23.67 -20.06
N SER A 418 -33.96 23.97 -18.80
CA SER A 418 -34.43 25.16 -18.10
C SER A 418 -33.62 26.44 -18.37
N ASP A 419 -32.39 26.32 -18.90
CA ASP A 419 -31.60 27.48 -19.36
C ASP A 419 -32.03 27.98 -20.75
N HIS A 420 -32.56 27.09 -21.60
CA HIS A 420 -33.15 27.46 -22.89
C HIS A 420 -34.52 28.15 -22.78
N LEU A 421 -35.20 28.08 -21.63
CA LEU A 421 -36.47 28.77 -21.39
C LEU A 421 -36.32 30.13 -20.69
N LYS A 422 -35.08 30.60 -20.46
CA LYS A 422 -34.77 31.92 -19.88
C LYS A 422 -34.12 32.89 -20.87
N THR A 423 -33.98 32.49 -22.14
CA THR A 423 -33.35 33.31 -23.19
C THR A 423 -34.30 33.72 -24.32
N ASP A 424 -35.62 33.54 -24.12
CA ASP A 424 -36.67 34.08 -24.99
C ASP A 424 -37.42 35.24 -24.33
#